data_AF-E4N1U3-F1
#
_entry.id   AF-E4N1U3-F1
#
_cell.length_a   1.000
_cell.length_b   1.000
_cell.length_c   1.000
_cell.angle_alpha   90.00
_cell.angle_beta   90.00
_cell.angle_gamma   90.00
#
_symmetry.space_group_name_H-M   'P 1'
#
loop_
_entity.id
_entity.type
_entity.pdbx_description
1 polymer ?
#
loop_
_entity_poly.entity_id
_entity_poly.type
_entity_poly.pdbx_seq_one_letter_code
_entity_poly.pdbx_strand_id
1 'polypeptide(L)'
;MPGQRKRKRQQVEEHRRRVDAHAGWQWHSAGWFADPVALRERVRLLCDHHPLDEAQLRIDNPCTRVPGPSSTHLQVLLPPGQALGPDGTTVVPAPAPVPAPEEGR
;
A
#
# COMPACT_ATOMS: atom_id res chain seq x y z
N MET A 1 -36.11 -15.25 3.14
CA MET A 1 -35.25 -14.95 4.31
C MET A 1 -35.03 -13.43 4.46
N PRO A 2 -35.73 -12.74 5.38
CA PRO A 2 -35.70 -11.27 5.51
C PRO A 2 -34.45 -10.66 6.18
N GLY A 3 -33.47 -11.46 6.64
CA GLY A 3 -32.28 -10.97 7.33
C GLY A 3 -31.06 -10.61 6.46
N GLN A 4 -30.99 -11.12 5.22
CA GLN A 4 -29.79 -10.96 4.38
C GLN A 4 -29.58 -9.51 3.88
N ARG A 5 -30.67 -8.79 3.58
CA ARG A 5 -30.59 -7.41 3.05
C ARG A 5 -30.02 -6.41 4.07
N LYS A 6 -30.35 -6.56 5.36
CA LYS A 6 -29.82 -5.69 6.43
C LYS A 6 -28.32 -5.90 6.65
N ARG A 7 -27.87 -7.17 6.69
CA ARG A 7 -26.44 -7.50 6.81
C ARG A 7 -25.62 -6.96 5.64
N LYS A 8 -26.11 -7.11 4.40
CA LYS A 8 -25.44 -6.58 3.21
C LYS A 8 -25.34 -5.05 3.23
N ARG A 9 -26.39 -4.34 3.67
CA ARG A 9 -26.35 -2.87 3.80
C ARG A 9 -25.32 -2.39 4.80
N GLN A 10 -25.25 -3.01 5.98
CA GLN A 10 -24.28 -2.63 7.01
C GLN A 10 -22.83 -2.86 6.53
N GLN A 11 -22.57 -3.99 5.87
CA GLN A 11 -21.24 -4.26 5.30
C GLN A 11 -20.86 -3.26 4.20
N VAL A 12 -21.81 -2.86 3.35
CA VAL A 12 -21.55 -1.86 2.30
C VAL A 12 -21.27 -0.48 2.93
N GLU A 13 -22.00 -0.09 3.97
CA GLU A 13 -21.80 1.19 4.63
C GLU A 13 -20.48 1.25 5.40
N GLU A 14 -20.12 0.17 6.11
CA GLU A 14 -18.83 0.05 6.78
C GLU A 14 -17.67 0.05 5.77
N HIS A 15 -17.81 -0.67 4.66
CA HIS A 15 -16.84 -0.65 3.57
C HIS A 15 -16.70 0.76 2.98
N ARG A 16 -17.82 1.48 2.79
CA ARG A 16 -17.81 2.85 2.28
C ARG A 16 -17.09 3.81 3.24
N ARG A 17 -17.37 3.73 4.55
CA ARG A 17 -16.66 4.52 5.57
C ARG A 17 -15.16 4.25 5.59
N ARG A 18 -14.74 3.00 5.38
CA ARG A 18 -13.31 2.65 5.26
C ARG A 18 -12.68 3.22 3.99
N VAL A 19 -13.39 3.18 2.86
CA VAL A 19 -12.92 3.78 1.60
C VAL A 19 -12.78 5.30 1.73
N ASP A 20 -13.76 5.98 2.35
CA ASP A 20 -13.71 7.42 2.61
C ASP A 20 -12.57 7.80 3.58
N ALA A 21 -12.27 6.96 4.58
CA ALA A 21 -11.16 7.19 5.52
C ALA A 21 -9.78 7.22 4.85
N HIS A 22 -9.63 6.51 3.73
CA HIS A 22 -8.40 6.47 2.93
C HIS A 22 -8.53 7.25 1.61
N ALA A 23 -9.50 8.15 1.49
CA ALA A 23 -9.66 8.98 0.30
C ALA A 23 -8.39 9.79 0.04
N GLY A 24 -7.82 9.65 -1.16
CA GLY A 24 -6.59 10.32 -1.59
C GLY A 24 -5.29 9.64 -1.15
N TRP A 25 -5.35 8.53 -0.42
CA TRP A 25 -4.16 7.74 -0.08
C TRP A 25 -3.67 6.95 -1.29
N GLN A 26 -2.37 6.70 -1.37
CA GLN A 26 -1.72 6.08 -2.51
C GLN A 26 -0.91 4.86 -2.08
N TRP A 27 -0.87 3.84 -2.96
CA TRP A 27 -0.02 2.67 -2.76
C TRP A 27 1.39 2.97 -3.25
N HIS A 28 2.37 2.79 -2.36
CA HIS A 28 3.79 2.95 -2.65
C HIS A 28 4.50 1.61 -2.58
N SER A 29 5.40 1.35 -3.52
CA SER A 29 6.20 0.13 -3.55
C SER A 29 7.28 0.15 -2.47
N ALA A 30 7.26 -0.83 -1.57
CA ALA A 30 8.33 -1.06 -0.59
C ALA A 30 9.43 -2.01 -1.09
N GLY A 31 9.19 -2.68 -2.22
CA GLY A 31 10.19 -3.48 -2.92
C GLY A 31 9.70 -4.86 -3.31
N TRP A 32 10.59 -5.60 -3.95
CA TRP A 32 10.38 -6.96 -4.43
C TRP A 32 11.23 -7.95 -3.63
N PHE A 33 10.62 -9.03 -3.17
CA PHE A 33 11.21 -9.99 -2.25
C PHE A 33 11.02 -11.41 -2.78
N ALA A 34 12.10 -12.08 -3.17
CA ALA A 34 12.07 -13.50 -3.52
C ALA A 34 12.12 -14.41 -2.28
N ASP A 35 12.62 -13.89 -1.16
CA ASP A 35 12.79 -14.62 0.09
C ASP A 35 11.74 -14.18 1.13
N PRO A 36 10.96 -15.11 1.71
CA PRO A 36 9.97 -14.80 2.73
C PRO A 36 10.59 -14.29 4.05
N VAL A 37 11.86 -14.62 4.35
CA VAL A 37 12.52 -14.08 5.56
C VAL A 37 12.82 -12.59 5.36
N ALA A 38 13.43 -12.22 4.24
CA ALA A 38 13.65 -10.81 3.87
C ALA A 38 12.35 -9.99 3.83
N LEU A 39 11.25 -10.58 3.34
CA LEU A 39 9.93 -9.94 3.35
C LEU A 39 9.45 -9.65 4.79
N ARG A 40 9.56 -10.63 5.69
CA ARG A 40 9.14 -10.46 7.09
C ARG A 40 9.98 -9.42 7.82
N GLU A 41 11.29 -9.43 7.60
CA GLU A 41 12.20 -8.41 8.15
C GLU A 41 11.81 -7.02 7.64
N ARG A 42 11.48 -6.91 6.35
CA ARG A 42 11.01 -5.65 5.77
C ARG A 42 9.72 -5.15 6.43
N VAL A 43 8.73 -6.02 6.58
CA VAL A 43 7.46 -5.66 7.24
C VAL A 43 7.70 -5.23 8.69
N ARG A 44 8.57 -5.94 9.42
CA ARG A 44 8.93 -5.59 10.79
C ARG A 44 9.56 -4.20 10.89
N LEU A 45 10.55 -3.90 10.04
CA LEU A 45 11.19 -2.58 10.00
C LEU A 45 10.19 -1.47 9.66
N LEU A 46 9.28 -1.73 8.71
CA LEU A 46 8.21 -0.80 8.38
C LEU A 46 7.34 -0.51 9.60
N CYS A 47 6.90 -1.54 10.33
CA CYS A 47 6.09 -1.37 11.53
C CYS A 47 6.84 -0.67 12.68
N ASP A 48 8.15 -0.89 12.82
CA ASP A 48 8.98 -0.24 13.84
C ASP A 48 9.17 1.26 13.55
N HIS A 49 9.31 1.65 12.27
CA HIS A 49 9.48 3.06 11.88
C HIS A 49 8.17 3.81 11.69
N HIS A 50 7.09 3.10 11.35
CA HIS A 50 5.78 3.65 11.13
C HIS A 50 4.73 2.63 11.58
N PRO A 51 3.88 2.93 12.58
CA PRO A 51 2.85 2.00 13.03
C PRO A 51 1.77 1.89 11.94
N LEU A 52 1.98 0.97 11.00
CA LEU A 52 1.08 0.66 9.90
C LEU A 52 0.07 -0.38 10.35
N ASP A 53 -1.18 -0.18 9.95
CA ASP A 53 -2.24 -1.17 10.15
C ASP A 53 -2.17 -2.26 9.07
N GLU A 54 -2.75 -3.45 9.31
CA GLU A 54 -2.79 -4.52 8.30
C GLU A 54 -3.50 -4.06 7.03
N ALA A 55 -4.50 -3.18 7.15
CA ALA A 55 -5.20 -2.60 6.00
C ALA A 55 -4.33 -1.69 5.11
N GLN A 56 -3.18 -1.24 5.62
CA GLN A 56 -2.22 -0.38 4.91
C GLN A 56 -1.08 -1.18 4.28
N LEU A 57 -1.05 -2.50 4.46
CA LEU A 57 -0.04 -3.37 3.87
C LEU A 57 -0.67 -4.26 2.81
N ARG A 58 0.00 -4.37 1.67
CA ARG A 58 -0.45 -5.22 0.57
C ARG A 58 0.72 -6.04 0.03
N ILE A 59 0.48 -7.33 -0.12
CA ILE A 59 1.44 -8.31 -0.60
C ILE A 59 0.88 -8.88 -1.90
N ASP A 60 1.42 -8.46 -3.03
CA ASP A 60 1.04 -8.98 -4.34
C ASP A 60 2.06 -10.02 -4.78
N ASN A 61 1.60 -11.19 -5.20
CA ASN A 61 2.45 -12.15 -5.89
C ASN A 61 2.08 -12.09 -7.38
N PRO A 62 2.94 -11.55 -8.28
CA PRO A 62 2.66 -11.60 -9.70
C PRO A 62 2.57 -13.07 -10.09
N CYS A 63 1.42 -13.47 -10.61
CA CYS A 63 1.23 -14.80 -11.17
C CYS A 63 2.06 -14.92 -12.45
N THR A 64 3.37 -15.13 -12.34
CA THR A 64 4.20 -15.45 -13.48
C THR A 64 3.95 -16.91 -13.83
N ARG A 65 3.42 -17.15 -15.04
CA ARG A 65 3.22 -18.49 -15.62
C ARG A 65 4.55 -19.24 -15.88
N VAL A 66 5.67 -18.62 -15.53
CA VAL A 66 7.03 -19.10 -15.76
C VAL A 66 7.55 -19.74 -14.47
N PRO A 67 8.10 -20.97 -14.51
CA PRO A 67 8.75 -21.58 -13.37
C PRO A 67 10.03 -20.78 -13.05
N GLY A 68 9.95 -19.94 -12.04
CA GLY A 68 11.04 -19.12 -11.51
C GLY A 68 10.75 -18.75 -10.05
N PRO A 69 11.73 -18.20 -9.32
CA PRO A 69 11.52 -17.80 -7.93
C PRO A 69 10.39 -16.78 -7.85
N SER A 70 9.31 -17.12 -7.16
CA SER A 70 8.15 -16.25 -6.98
C SER A 70 8.58 -15.02 -6.19
N SER A 71 8.67 -13.89 -6.90
CA SER A 71 9.04 -12.61 -6.28
C SER A 71 7.77 -11.94 -5.77
N THR A 72 7.73 -11.70 -4.48
CA THR A 72 6.60 -11.06 -3.81
C THR A 72 6.79 -9.54 -3.83
N HIS A 73 5.78 -8.80 -4.26
CA HIS A 73 5.75 -7.35 -4.22
C HIS A 73 5.11 -6.87 -2.92
N LEU A 74 5.82 -6.06 -2.15
CA LEU A 74 5.26 -5.40 -0.97
C LEU A 74 4.89 -3.96 -1.31
N GLN A 75 3.66 -3.57 -1.01
CA GLN A 75 3.14 -2.23 -1.15
C GLN A 75 2.59 -1.71 0.18
N VAL A 76 2.72 -0.40 0.39
CA VAL A 76 2.25 0.30 1.59
C VAL A 76 1.31 1.42 1.18
N LEU A 77 0.17 1.55 1.85
CA LEU A 77 -0.78 2.63 1.65
C LEU A 77 -0.39 3.83 2.52
N LEU A 78 -0.05 4.95 1.89
CA LEU A 78 0.36 6.17 2.57
C LEU A 78 -0.60 7.33 2.27
N PRO A 79 -0.78 8.28 3.20
CA PRO A 79 -1.57 9.47 2.95
C PRO A 79 -0.92 10.37 1.89
N PRO A 80 -1.71 11.25 1.24
CA PRO A 80 -1.17 12.18 0.25
C PRO A 80 -0.11 13.08 0.88
N GLY A 81 0.97 13.35 0.15
CA GLY A 81 2.09 14.14 0.64
C GLY A 81 3.10 13.34 1.47
N GLN A 82 2.95 12.02 1.57
CA GLN A 82 3.98 11.12 2.07
C GLN A 82 4.45 10.18 0.97
N ALA A 83 5.71 9.78 1.06
CA ALA A 83 6.31 8.81 0.17
C ALA A 83 7.19 7.86 0.98
N LEU A 84 7.44 6.69 0.41
CA LEU A 84 8.46 5.81 0.94
C LEU A 84 9.84 6.36 0.54
N GLY A 85 10.73 6.46 1.51
CA GLY A 85 12.12 6.85 1.30
C GLY A 85 12.85 5.86 0.40
N PRO A 86 14.04 6.22 -0.10
CA PRO A 86 14.79 5.40 -1.04
C PRO A 86 15.13 4.01 -0.48
N ASP A 87 15.29 3.91 0.84
CA ASP A 87 15.56 2.65 1.54
C ASP A 87 14.32 1.74 1.64
N GLY A 88 13.12 2.24 1.34
CA GLY A 88 11.87 1.49 1.32
C GLY A 88 11.34 1.10 2.71
N THR A 89 11.77 1.79 3.76
CA THR A 89 11.39 1.55 5.17
C THR A 89 11.01 2.82 5.92
N THR A 90 11.57 3.96 5.53
CA THR A 90 11.25 5.25 6.15
C THR A 90 10.13 5.94 5.37
N VAL A 91 9.16 6.51 6.07
CA VAL A 91 8.17 7.39 5.45
C VAL A 91 8.70 8.82 5.50
N VAL A 92 8.83 9.44 4.33
CA VAL A 92 9.32 10.81 4.17
C VAL A 92 8.21 11.69 3.61
N PRO A 93 8.20 13.00 3.88
CA PRO A 93 7.33 13.91 3.14
C PRO A 93 7.61 13.74 1.64
N ALA A 94 6.56 13.55 0.86
CA ALA A 94 6.68 13.47 -0.58
C ALA A 94 7.37 14.75 -1.09
N PRO A 95 8.35 14.64 -2.00
CA PRO A 95 8.95 15.82 -2.59
C PRO A 95 7.84 16.68 -3.19
N ALA A 96 7.89 17.99 -2.93
CA ALA A 96 6.95 18.92 -3.55
C ALA A 96 6.92 18.64 -5.06
N PRO A 97 5.74 18.59 -5.69
CA PRO A 97 5.66 18.37 -7.13
C PRO A 97 6.50 19.45 -7.79
N VAL A 98 7.63 19.07 -8.37
CA VAL A 98 8.47 19.99 -9.12
C VAL A 98 7.58 20.39 -10.30
N PRO A 99 7.20 21.68 -10.45
CA PRO A 99 6.42 22.08 -11.60
C PRO A 99 7.20 21.66 -12.84
N ALA A 100 6.56 20.88 -13.72
CA ALA A 100 7.15 20.51 -14.99
C ALA A 100 7.65 21.80 -15.68
N PRO A 101 8.84 21.80 -16.29
CA PRO A 101 9.28 22.96 -17.05
C PRO A 101 8.19 23.26 -18.09
N GLU A 102 7.58 24.44 -18.01
CA GLU A 102 6.71 24.93 -19.06
C GLU A 102 7.55 24.96 -20.34
N GLU A 103 7.37 23.96 -21.21
CA GLU A 103 7.93 23.99 -22.55
C GLU A 103 7.34 25.23 -23.23
N GLY A 104 8.20 26.23 -23.40
CA GLY A 104 7.87 27.52 -23.99
C GLY A 104 7.24 27.33 -25.37
N ARG A 105 6.17 28.09 -25.58
CA ARG A 105 5.49 28.29 -26.86
C ARG A 105 6.40 28.91 -27.92
#